data_AF-A0A836LB54-F1
#
_entry.id   AF-A0A836LB54-F1
#
_cell.length_a   1.000
_cell.length_b   1.000
_cell.length_c   1.000
_cell.angle_alpha   90.00
_cell.angle_beta   90.00
_cell.angle_gamma   90.00
#
_symmetry.space_group_name_H-M   'P 1'
#
loop_
_entity.id
_entity.type
_entity.pdbx_description
1 polymer ?
#
loop_
_entity_poly.entity_id
_entity_poly.type
_entity_poly.pdbx_seq_one_letter_code
_entity_poly.pdbx_strand_id
1 'polypeptide(L)'
;MSSASFAVCQPADDTASEELKTFMAELDRLETASQSRARELAHAKAAERELSEQVAAVAFAAQKARHARLQTELKVAATQVGTEVARREAEERRRQLGNVATQLESLNARRISLDSQKEQDQRGSHLCNPSRDFAAGETVAVSTAAVTTLPHAFVDDCKLCRSLTCVHGHTRLSNLFLVPLAQLLDKLRAQYTASLGDTQLLERAAPERRSLWWSDAFEVWLLERACGALTGDDMHALSFIASVKNGAPLSD
;
A
#
# COMPACT_ATOMS: atom_id res chain seq x y z
N MET A 1 -95.72 44.76 62.96
CA MET A 1 -95.21 43.57 63.67
C MET A 1 -94.47 42.74 62.65
N SER A 2 -93.17 42.56 62.84
CA SER A 2 -92.21 42.15 61.82
C SER A 2 -92.28 40.65 61.50
N SER A 3 -92.39 40.33 60.22
CA SER A 3 -92.07 39.01 59.67
C SER A 3 -90.56 38.86 59.61
N ALA A 4 -89.99 37.97 60.43
CA ALA A 4 -88.59 37.55 60.29
C ALA A 4 -88.56 36.22 59.52
N SER A 5 -88.13 36.31 58.27
CA SER A 5 -87.78 35.19 57.39
C SER A 5 -86.64 34.39 58.03
N PHE A 6 -86.87 33.09 58.27
CA PHE A 6 -85.82 32.13 58.60
C PHE A 6 -84.95 31.93 57.36
N ALA A 7 -83.78 32.56 57.37
CA ALA A 7 -82.72 32.26 56.41
C ALA A 7 -82.23 30.83 56.68
N VAL A 8 -82.57 29.94 55.76
CA VAL A 8 -82.08 28.57 55.67
C VAL A 8 -80.57 28.63 55.41
N CYS A 9 -79.77 28.17 56.38
CA CYS A 9 -78.35 27.90 56.16
C CYS A 9 -78.23 26.74 55.18
N GLN A 10 -77.66 26.98 53.99
CA GLN A 10 -77.21 25.93 53.08
C GLN A 10 -76.01 25.19 53.68
N PRO A 11 -75.93 23.85 53.53
CA PRO A 11 -74.80 23.07 54.04
C PRO A 11 -73.60 23.23 53.11
N ALA A 12 -72.49 23.75 53.64
CA ALA A 12 -71.21 23.89 52.91
C ALA A 12 -70.51 22.54 52.63
N ASP A 13 -71.04 21.44 53.19
CA ASP A 13 -70.45 20.10 53.09
C ASP A 13 -70.60 19.46 51.69
N ASP A 14 -71.63 19.81 50.92
CA ASP A 14 -71.86 19.23 49.59
C ASP A 14 -70.85 19.74 48.55
N THR A 15 -70.37 20.98 48.68
CA THR A 15 -69.40 21.59 47.77
C THR A 15 -68.01 20.98 47.86
N ALA A 16 -67.51 20.68 49.07
CA ALA A 16 -66.20 20.05 49.26
C ALA A 16 -66.16 18.61 48.72
N SER A 17 -67.31 17.92 48.74
CA SER A 17 -67.47 16.56 48.21
C SER A 17 -67.40 16.53 46.68
N GLU A 18 -68.03 17.50 45.99
CA GLU A 18 -67.99 17.60 44.53
C GLU A 18 -66.63 18.05 43.98
N GLU A 19 -65.92 18.93 44.70
CA GLU A 19 -64.55 19.33 44.35
C GLU A 19 -63.57 18.13 44.42
N LEU A 20 -63.68 17.28 45.45
CA LEU A 20 -62.87 16.08 45.57
C LEU A 20 -63.17 15.06 44.45
N LYS A 21 -64.43 14.85 44.10
CA LYS A 21 -64.82 13.98 42.98
C LYS A 21 -64.27 14.49 41.65
N THR A 22 -64.33 15.81 41.44
CA THR A 22 -63.77 16.46 40.24
C THR A 22 -62.25 16.28 40.18
N PHE A 23 -61.57 16.46 41.32
CA PHE A 23 -60.13 16.25 41.42
C PHE A 23 -59.71 14.80 41.14
N MET A 24 -60.45 13.82 41.67
CA MET A 24 -60.21 12.41 41.38
C MET A 24 -60.42 12.08 39.88
N ALA A 25 -61.45 12.63 39.26
CA ALA A 25 -61.69 12.44 37.83
C ALA A 25 -60.58 13.05 36.95
N GLU A 26 -60.05 14.22 37.33
CA GLU A 26 -58.89 14.81 36.65
C GLU A 26 -57.61 14.02 36.88
N LEU A 27 -57.41 13.42 38.06
CA LEU A 27 -56.29 12.50 38.30
C LEU A 27 -56.36 11.26 37.40
N ASP A 28 -57.53 10.63 37.30
CA ASP A 28 -57.74 9.47 36.41
C ASP A 28 -57.51 9.84 34.94
N ARG A 29 -57.98 11.02 34.53
CA ARG A 29 -57.73 11.57 33.19
C ARG A 29 -56.23 11.83 32.95
N LEU A 30 -55.52 12.35 33.95
CA LEU A 30 -54.09 12.61 33.84
C LEU A 30 -53.28 11.30 33.79
N GLU A 31 -53.67 10.30 34.59
CA GLU A 31 -53.05 8.98 34.60
C GLU A 31 -53.23 8.29 33.24
N THR A 32 -54.46 8.27 32.70
CA THR A 32 -54.73 7.68 31.38
C THR A 32 -53.97 8.40 30.26
N ALA A 33 -53.88 9.73 30.31
CA ALA A 33 -53.07 10.51 29.36
C ALA A 33 -51.57 10.22 29.49
N SER A 34 -51.05 10.08 30.72
CA SER A 34 -49.66 9.71 30.99
C SER A 34 -49.33 8.33 30.43
N GLN A 35 -50.21 7.34 30.67
CA GLN A 35 -50.06 6.00 30.13
C GLN A 35 -50.10 5.96 28.59
N SER A 36 -50.99 6.75 27.95
CA SER A 36 -51.02 6.88 26.48
C SER A 36 -49.68 7.41 25.95
N ARG A 37 -49.19 8.51 26.52
CA ARG A 37 -47.91 9.11 26.12
C ARG A 37 -46.73 8.17 26.35
N ALA A 38 -46.74 7.39 27.42
CA ALA A 38 -45.71 6.39 27.68
C ALA A 38 -45.68 5.30 26.59
N ARG A 39 -46.86 4.85 26.11
CA ARG A 39 -46.96 3.90 25.00
C ARG A 39 -46.51 4.51 23.67
N GLU A 40 -46.91 5.74 23.38
CA GLU A 40 -46.48 6.47 22.18
C GLU A 40 -44.96 6.66 22.16
N LEU A 41 -44.35 7.04 23.29
CA LEU A 41 -42.90 7.16 23.43
C LEU A 41 -42.20 5.81 23.19
N ALA A 42 -42.75 4.72 23.73
CA ALA A 42 -42.20 3.38 23.52
C ALA A 42 -42.24 2.98 22.04
N HIS A 43 -43.35 3.27 21.36
CA HIS A 43 -43.50 3.03 19.93
C HIS A 43 -42.53 3.89 19.10
N ALA A 44 -42.42 5.19 19.41
CA ALA A 44 -41.48 6.09 18.74
C ALA A 44 -40.03 5.62 18.90
N LYS A 45 -39.63 5.18 20.09
CA LYS A 45 -38.29 4.60 20.33
C LYS A 45 -38.05 3.30 19.58
N ALA A 46 -39.08 2.47 19.36
CA ALA A 46 -38.96 1.27 18.56
C ALA A 46 -38.74 1.62 17.08
N ALA A 47 -39.55 2.54 16.55
CA ALA A 47 -39.42 3.02 15.17
C ALA A 47 -38.07 3.71 14.91
N GLU A 48 -37.57 4.50 15.87
CA GLU A 48 -36.24 5.12 15.80
C GLU A 48 -35.12 4.06 15.67
N ARG A 49 -35.18 2.99 16.47
CA ARG A 49 -34.19 1.90 16.40
C ARG A 49 -34.24 1.20 15.04
N GLU A 50 -35.44 0.88 14.56
CA GLU A 50 -35.63 0.25 13.25
C GLU A 50 -35.07 1.13 12.12
N LEU A 51 -35.36 2.43 12.13
CA LEU A 51 -34.82 3.37 11.15
C LEU A 51 -33.29 3.46 11.25
N SER A 52 -32.73 3.47 12.47
CA SER A 52 -31.28 3.48 12.68
C SER A 52 -30.63 2.21 12.11
N GLU A 53 -31.24 1.05 12.29
CA GLU A 53 -30.77 -0.22 11.72
C GLU A 53 -30.83 -0.21 10.20
N GLN A 54 -31.93 0.29 9.62
CA GLN A 54 -32.07 0.42 8.16
C GLN A 54 -31.03 1.36 7.56
N VAL A 55 -30.80 2.53 8.20
CA VAL A 55 -29.79 3.49 7.76
C VAL A 55 -28.39 2.87 7.82
N ALA A 56 -28.06 2.14 8.90
CA ALA A 56 -26.79 1.44 9.02
C ALA A 56 -26.61 0.37 7.91
N ALA A 57 -27.64 -0.41 7.63
CA ALA A 57 -27.62 -1.44 6.58
C ALA A 57 -27.41 -0.83 5.17
N VAL A 58 -28.13 0.25 4.85
CA VAL A 58 -27.99 0.95 3.57
C VAL A 58 -26.61 1.61 3.45
N ALA A 59 -26.12 2.25 4.51
CA ALA A 59 -24.80 2.86 4.53
C ALA A 59 -23.70 1.82 4.29
N PHE A 60 -23.79 0.67 4.96
CA PHE A 60 -22.86 -0.44 4.76
C PHE A 60 -22.90 -1.00 3.33
N ALA A 61 -24.11 -1.22 2.78
CA ALA A 61 -24.27 -1.69 1.41
C ALA A 61 -23.70 -0.69 0.39
N ALA A 62 -23.95 0.61 0.57
CA ALA A 62 -23.41 1.66 -0.27
C ALA A 62 -21.88 1.74 -0.20
N GLN A 63 -21.29 1.61 1.00
CA GLN A 63 -19.84 1.56 1.18
C GLN A 63 -19.23 0.34 0.47
N LYS A 64 -19.85 -0.83 0.59
CA LYS A 64 -19.40 -2.06 -0.08
C LYS A 64 -19.44 -1.91 -1.60
N ALA A 65 -20.51 -1.33 -2.16
CA ALA A 65 -20.64 -1.07 -3.58
C ALA A 65 -19.58 -0.08 -4.09
N ARG A 66 -19.33 1.00 -3.32
CA ARG A 66 -18.28 1.98 -3.64
C ARG A 66 -16.89 1.34 -3.64
N HIS A 67 -16.59 0.50 -2.65
CA HIS A 67 -15.32 -0.20 -2.58
C HIS A 67 -15.11 -1.14 -3.77
N ALA A 68 -16.12 -1.93 -4.13
CA ALA A 68 -16.06 -2.80 -5.30
C ALA A 68 -15.80 -2.01 -6.60
N ARG A 69 -16.49 -0.87 -6.78
CA ARG A 69 -16.26 0.02 -7.92
C ARG A 69 -14.83 0.56 -7.94
N LEU A 70 -14.33 1.07 -6.83
CA LEU A 70 -12.97 1.60 -6.74
C LEU A 70 -11.91 0.53 -7.01
N GLN A 71 -12.13 -0.71 -6.56
CA GLN A 71 -11.23 -1.83 -6.88
C GLN A 71 -11.21 -2.12 -8.39
N THR A 72 -12.35 -2.04 -9.08
CA THR A 72 -12.38 -2.22 -10.54
C THR A 72 -11.69 -1.08 -11.26
N GLU A 73 -11.91 0.18 -10.85
CA GLU A 73 -11.25 1.36 -11.43
C GLU A 73 -9.73 1.29 -11.23
N LEU A 74 -9.26 0.85 -10.05
CA LEU A 74 -7.84 0.68 -9.76
C LEU A 74 -7.20 -0.41 -10.64
N LYS A 75 -7.88 -1.54 -10.84
CA LYS A 75 -7.40 -2.59 -11.75
C LYS A 75 -7.27 -2.08 -13.19
N VAL A 76 -8.26 -1.33 -13.68
CA VAL A 76 -8.22 -0.73 -15.01
C VAL A 76 -7.09 0.31 -15.13
N ALA A 77 -6.90 1.15 -14.11
CA ALA A 77 -5.80 2.11 -14.10
C ALA A 77 -4.43 1.40 -14.09
N ALA A 78 -4.28 0.33 -13.30
CA ALA A 78 -3.05 -0.45 -13.25
C ALA A 78 -2.72 -1.11 -14.60
N THR A 79 -3.71 -1.69 -15.29
CA THR A 79 -3.49 -2.25 -16.63
C THR A 79 -3.14 -1.17 -17.63
N GLN A 80 -3.80 0.00 -17.58
CA GLN A 80 -3.49 1.13 -18.46
C GLN A 80 -2.05 1.62 -18.27
N VAL A 81 -1.60 1.82 -17.03
CA VAL A 81 -0.22 2.20 -16.72
C VAL A 81 0.75 1.14 -17.24
N GLY A 82 0.48 -0.15 -17.01
CA GLY A 82 1.29 -1.24 -17.52
C GLY A 82 1.41 -1.23 -19.05
N THR A 83 0.31 -0.99 -19.76
CA THR A 83 0.32 -0.88 -21.23
C THR A 83 1.12 0.32 -21.73
N GLU A 84 1.05 1.47 -21.06
CA GLU A 84 1.83 2.64 -21.44
C GLU A 84 3.33 2.45 -21.17
N VAL A 85 3.71 1.79 -20.07
CA VAL A 85 5.10 1.42 -19.80
C VAL A 85 5.62 0.48 -20.90
N ALA A 86 4.87 -0.57 -21.22
CA ALA A 86 5.22 -1.50 -22.28
C ALA A 86 5.35 -0.80 -23.65
N ARG A 87 4.47 0.17 -23.94
CA ARG A 87 4.55 0.97 -25.17
C ARG A 87 5.84 1.80 -25.23
N ARG A 88 6.19 2.48 -24.14
CA ARG A 88 7.44 3.27 -24.06
C ARG A 88 8.68 2.40 -24.19
N GLU A 89 8.70 1.24 -23.54
CA GLU A 89 9.80 0.28 -23.69
C GLU A 89 9.94 -0.23 -25.12
N ALA A 90 8.83 -0.55 -25.78
CA ALA A 90 8.83 -0.98 -27.17
C ALA A 90 9.36 0.11 -28.11
N GLU A 91 8.99 1.37 -27.89
CA GLU A 91 9.52 2.51 -28.64
C GLU A 91 11.02 2.69 -28.41
N GLU A 92 11.49 2.55 -27.17
CA GLU A 92 12.91 2.66 -26.86
C GLU A 92 13.73 1.53 -27.49
N ARG A 93 13.23 0.29 -27.44
CA ARG A 93 13.85 -0.84 -28.14
C ARG A 93 13.92 -0.61 -29.66
N ARG A 94 12.87 -0.04 -30.27
CA ARG A 94 12.90 0.33 -31.70
C ARG A 94 13.96 1.39 -31.99
N ARG A 95 14.13 2.40 -31.14
CA ARG A 95 15.20 3.41 -31.29
C ARG A 95 16.59 2.77 -31.20
N GLN A 96 16.80 1.91 -30.21
CA GLN A 96 18.07 1.20 -30.04
C GLN A 96 18.40 0.33 -31.26
N LEU A 97 17.42 -0.43 -31.77
CA LEU A 97 17.57 -1.22 -32.99
C LEU A 97 17.87 -0.34 -34.21
N GLY A 98 17.22 0.82 -34.32
CA GLY A 98 17.51 1.80 -35.38
C GLY A 98 18.94 2.33 -35.31
N ASN A 99 19.45 2.63 -34.11
CA ASN A 99 20.84 3.06 -33.92
C ASN A 99 21.85 1.96 -34.27
N VAL A 100 21.56 0.70 -33.92
CA VAL A 100 22.42 -0.44 -34.30
C VAL A 100 22.40 -0.65 -35.81
N ALA A 101 21.25 -0.51 -36.46
CA ALA A 101 21.12 -0.62 -37.91
C ALA A 101 21.97 0.45 -38.64
N THR A 102 21.92 1.71 -38.21
CA THR A 102 22.75 2.78 -38.82
C THR A 102 24.24 2.58 -38.58
N GLN A 103 24.64 2.08 -37.40
CA GLN A 103 26.03 1.70 -37.14
C GLN A 103 26.48 0.56 -38.07
N LEU A 104 25.65 -0.46 -38.26
CA LEU A 104 25.93 -1.57 -39.16
C LEU A 104 26.07 -1.11 -40.61
N GLU A 105 25.19 -0.22 -41.08
CA GLU A 105 25.30 0.40 -42.41
C GLU A 105 26.63 1.16 -42.57
N SER A 106 27.03 1.94 -41.56
CA SER A 106 28.31 2.67 -41.59
C SER A 106 29.53 1.74 -41.64
N LEU A 107 29.51 0.64 -40.88
CA LEU A 107 30.57 -0.36 -40.88
C LEU A 107 30.61 -1.10 -42.22
N ASN A 108 29.45 -1.40 -42.80
CA ASN A 108 29.38 -2.03 -44.10
C ASN A 108 29.91 -1.11 -45.22
N ALA A 109 29.56 0.18 -45.19
CA ALA A 109 30.12 1.17 -46.12
C ALA A 109 31.65 1.29 -45.97
N ARG A 110 32.16 1.30 -44.73
CA ARG A 110 33.60 1.31 -44.45
C ARG A 110 34.29 0.03 -44.94
N ARG A 111 33.65 -1.13 -44.78
CA ARG A 111 34.14 -2.41 -45.32
C ARG A 111 34.25 -2.36 -46.84
N ILE A 112 33.19 -1.92 -47.54
CA ILE A 112 33.18 -1.78 -49.00
C ILE A 112 34.31 -0.84 -49.45
N SER A 113 34.52 0.28 -48.75
CA SER A 113 35.62 1.21 -49.03
C SER A 113 37.00 0.57 -48.84
N LEU A 114 37.21 -0.22 -47.78
CA LEU A 114 38.46 -0.92 -47.54
C LEU A 114 38.72 -2.02 -48.57
N ASP A 115 37.69 -2.77 -48.96
CA ASP A 115 37.79 -3.80 -50.00
C ASP A 115 38.17 -3.15 -51.35
N SER A 116 37.55 -2.00 -51.68
CA SER A 116 37.90 -1.21 -52.88
C SER A 116 39.34 -0.66 -52.84
N GLN A 117 39.82 -0.23 -51.67
CA GLN A 117 41.19 0.26 -51.49
C GLN A 117 42.22 -0.87 -51.63
N LYS A 118 41.95 -2.05 -51.08
CA LYS A 118 42.80 -3.24 -51.27
C LYS A 118 42.91 -3.65 -52.73
N GLU A 119 41.81 -3.57 -53.50
CA GLU A 119 41.86 -3.84 -54.94
C GLU A 119 42.72 -2.81 -55.69
N GLN A 120 42.72 -1.53 -55.28
CA GLN A 120 43.62 -0.52 -55.83
C GLN A 120 45.08 -0.75 -55.45
N ASP A 121 45.37 -1.11 -54.19
CA ASP A 121 46.73 -1.42 -53.74
C ASP A 121 47.30 -2.66 -54.44
N GLN A 122 46.46 -3.66 -54.72
CA GLN A 122 46.85 -4.83 -55.52
C GLN A 122 47.09 -4.46 -57.00
N ARG A 123 46.28 -3.56 -57.57
CA ARG A 123 46.52 -3.03 -58.94
C ARG A 123 47.77 -2.16 -59.03
N GLY A 124 48.14 -1.44 -57.96
CA GLY A 124 49.40 -0.69 -57.86
C GLY A 124 50.63 -1.57 -57.61
N SER A 125 50.44 -2.72 -56.94
CA SER A 125 51.50 -3.72 -56.69
C SER A 125 51.78 -4.65 -57.87
N HIS A 126 51.05 -4.54 -58.98
CA HIS A 126 51.26 -5.36 -60.18
C HIS A 126 52.37 -4.87 -61.13
N LEU A 127 53.18 -3.87 -60.71
CA LEU A 127 54.37 -3.42 -61.46
C LEU A 127 55.72 -3.85 -60.85
N CYS A 128 55.75 -4.68 -59.81
CA CYS A 128 57.00 -5.29 -59.34
C CYS A 128 56.84 -6.79 -59.06
N ASN A 129 57.75 -7.55 -59.67
CA ASN A 129 57.90 -9.01 -59.68
C ASN A 129 57.64 -9.74 -58.35
N PRO A 130 57.20 -11.01 -58.37
CA PRO A 130 57.13 -11.85 -57.18
C PRO A 130 58.53 -12.40 -56.89
N SER A 131 59.13 -11.95 -55.78
CA SER A 131 60.24 -12.67 -55.17
C SER A 131 59.76 -13.31 -53.87
N ARG A 132 60.05 -14.61 -53.82
CA ARG A 132 59.80 -15.57 -52.76
C ARG A 132 60.31 -15.12 -51.39
N ASP A 133 59.67 -15.73 -50.40
CA ASP A 133 60.12 -16.03 -49.03
C ASP A 133 60.30 -14.85 -48.07
N PHE A 134 59.44 -14.79 -47.04
CA PHE A 134 59.90 -14.77 -45.65
C PHE A 134 58.76 -15.16 -44.71
N ALA A 135 59.02 -16.21 -43.94
CA ALA A 135 58.24 -16.62 -42.78
C ALA A 135 58.59 -15.74 -41.57
N ALA A 136 57.58 -15.21 -40.90
CA ALA A 136 57.52 -14.84 -39.49
C ALA A 136 56.06 -14.37 -39.27
N GLY A 137 55.21 -15.05 -38.52
CA GLY A 137 55.43 -15.41 -37.13
C GLY A 137 54.82 -14.31 -36.26
N GLU A 138 53.49 -14.29 -36.11
CA GLU A 138 52.87 -13.68 -34.93
C GLU A 138 51.50 -14.30 -34.64
N THR A 139 51.51 -15.24 -33.69
CA THR A 139 50.33 -15.80 -33.05
C THR A 139 49.70 -14.75 -32.14
N VAL A 140 48.61 -14.13 -32.57
CA VAL A 140 47.71 -13.42 -31.65
C VAL A 140 46.73 -14.44 -31.08
N ALA A 141 46.98 -14.83 -29.84
CA ALA A 141 46.11 -15.66 -29.04
C ALA A 141 44.75 -14.95 -28.86
N VAL A 142 43.72 -15.48 -29.52
CA VAL A 142 42.33 -15.18 -29.16
C VAL A 142 42.04 -15.93 -27.87
N SER A 143 41.92 -15.19 -26.76
CA SER A 143 41.39 -15.71 -25.51
C SER A 143 39.93 -16.12 -25.70
N THR A 144 39.71 -17.39 -26.03
CA THR A 144 38.44 -18.07 -25.78
C THR A 144 38.33 -18.33 -24.28
N ALA A 145 37.76 -17.37 -23.55
CA ALA A 145 37.24 -17.63 -22.22
C ALA A 145 36.02 -18.56 -22.38
N ALA A 146 36.22 -19.82 -22.01
CA ALA A 146 35.15 -20.79 -21.87
C ALA A 146 34.18 -20.31 -20.79
N VAL A 147 32.98 -19.89 -21.20
CA VAL A 147 31.84 -19.79 -20.30
C VAL A 147 31.22 -21.18 -20.23
N THR A 148 31.78 -22.02 -19.37
CA THR A 148 31.07 -23.16 -18.81
C THR A 148 30.02 -22.62 -17.85
N THR A 149 28.75 -22.67 -18.26
CA THR A 149 27.63 -22.66 -17.31
C THR A 149 26.56 -23.63 -17.79
N LEU A 150 26.60 -24.81 -17.20
CA LEU A 150 25.42 -25.55 -16.76
C LEU A 150 25.76 -26.09 -15.37
N PRO A 151 24.79 -26.39 -14.48
CA PRO A 151 23.45 -25.82 -14.29
C PRO A 151 23.22 -25.41 -12.80
N HIS A 152 22.14 -24.67 -12.54
CA HIS A 152 21.58 -24.43 -11.19
C HIS A 152 22.49 -23.82 -10.10
N ALA A 153 22.40 -22.49 -9.95
CA ALA A 153 22.40 -21.88 -8.63
C ALA A 153 21.48 -20.66 -8.67
N PHE A 154 20.33 -20.78 -8.00
CA PHE A 154 19.59 -19.63 -7.52
C PHE A 154 20.55 -18.78 -6.68
N VAL A 155 20.92 -17.59 -7.18
CA VAL A 155 21.60 -16.58 -6.37
C VAL A 155 20.86 -15.28 -6.64
N ASP A 156 19.90 -15.03 -5.76
CA ASP A 156 19.12 -13.81 -5.68
C ASP A 156 20.05 -12.60 -5.67
N ASP A 157 19.83 -11.75 -6.67
CA ASP A 157 20.68 -10.64 -7.03
C ASP A 157 20.43 -9.49 -6.03
N CYS A 158 21.02 -9.60 -4.82
CA CYS A 158 20.92 -8.67 -3.69
C CYS A 158 21.62 -7.30 -3.93
N LYS A 159 21.36 -6.66 -5.07
CA LYS A 159 21.94 -5.35 -5.45
C LYS A 159 21.53 -4.24 -4.49
N LEU A 160 20.29 -4.28 -3.98
CA LEU A 160 19.78 -3.32 -3.01
C LEU A 160 20.47 -3.49 -1.65
N CYS A 161 20.59 -4.72 -1.15
CA CYS A 161 21.29 -5.00 0.11
C CYS A 161 22.76 -4.57 0.04
N ARG A 162 23.47 -4.89 -1.05
CA ARG A 162 24.86 -4.44 -1.26
C ARG A 162 24.98 -2.92 -1.26
N SER A 163 24.02 -2.23 -1.89
CA SER A 163 23.98 -0.76 -1.91
C SER A 163 23.72 -0.16 -0.53
N LEU A 164 22.80 -0.74 0.25
CA LEU A 164 22.50 -0.32 1.61
C LEU A 164 23.66 -0.57 2.58
N THR A 165 24.38 -1.68 2.42
CA THR A 165 25.61 -1.96 3.19
C THR A 165 26.69 -0.93 2.90
N CYS A 166 26.86 -0.53 1.64
CA CYS A 166 27.79 0.55 1.26
C CYS A 166 27.40 1.90 1.89
N VAL A 167 26.11 2.25 1.84
CA VAL A 167 25.58 3.48 2.48
C VAL A 167 25.73 3.44 4.01
N HIS A 168 25.57 2.28 4.63
CA HIS A 168 25.76 2.12 6.07
C HIS A 168 27.22 2.34 6.51
N GLY A 169 28.19 1.86 5.72
CA GLY A 169 29.62 2.10 5.98
C GLY A 169 30.02 3.58 5.97
N HIS A 170 29.20 4.45 5.38
CA HIS A 170 29.42 5.89 5.35
C HIS A 170 28.53 6.62 6.36
N THR A 171 29.10 7.06 7.50
CA THR A 171 28.39 7.75 8.59
C THR A 171 27.54 8.93 8.15
N ARG A 172 28.00 9.75 7.18
CA ARG A 172 27.21 10.88 6.64
C ARG A 172 25.98 10.42 5.85
N LEU A 173 26.14 9.42 4.99
CA LEU A 173 25.06 8.91 4.15
C LEU A 173 24.07 8.07 4.98
N SER A 174 24.57 7.32 5.96
CA SER A 174 23.75 6.61 6.93
C SER A 174 22.84 7.57 7.70
N ASN A 175 23.38 8.68 8.19
CA ASN A 175 22.56 9.69 8.90
C ASN A 175 21.55 10.41 7.99
N LEU A 176 21.88 10.61 6.72
CA LEU A 176 20.99 11.28 5.76
C LEU A 176 19.87 10.38 5.24
N PHE A 177 20.16 9.10 5.00
CA PHE A 177 19.23 8.20 4.30
C PHE A 177 18.71 7.07 5.19
N LEU A 178 19.57 6.42 5.97
CA LEU A 178 19.18 5.24 6.75
C LEU A 178 18.49 5.61 8.07
N VAL A 179 18.93 6.67 8.75
CA VAL A 179 18.34 7.10 10.03
C VAL A 179 16.88 7.55 9.88
N PRO A 180 16.50 8.41 8.91
CA PRO A 180 15.11 8.78 8.70
C PRO A 180 14.23 7.58 8.31
N LEU A 181 14.75 6.68 7.47
CA LEU A 181 14.06 5.44 7.11
C LEU A 181 13.82 4.57 8.35
N ALA A 182 14.83 4.36 9.18
CA ALA A 182 14.67 3.59 10.41
C ALA A 182 13.68 4.24 11.41
N GLN A 183 13.58 5.57 11.44
CA GLN A 183 12.56 6.26 12.24
C GLN A 183 11.15 6.07 11.67
N LEU A 184 11.00 6.05 10.34
CA LEU A 184 9.73 5.76 9.69
C LEU A 184 9.28 4.31 9.99
N LEU A 185 10.22 3.37 9.92
CA LEU A 185 9.99 1.96 10.26
C LEU A 185 9.55 1.78 11.71
N ASP A 186 10.09 2.58 12.65
CA ASP A 186 9.63 2.59 14.04
C ASP A 186 8.19 3.09 14.19
N LYS A 187 7.80 4.11 13.41
CA LYS A 187 6.42 4.62 13.41
C LYS A 187 5.45 3.58 12.85
N LEU A 188 5.83 2.90 11.78
CA LEU A 188 5.04 1.82 11.19
C LEU A 188 4.86 0.65 12.16
N ARG A 189 5.94 0.27 12.86
CA ARG A 189 5.87 -0.73 13.93
C ARG A 189 4.92 -0.31 15.05
N ALA A 190 4.99 0.94 15.51
CA ALA A 190 4.09 1.45 16.55
C ALA A 190 2.61 1.39 16.12
N GLN A 191 2.32 1.70 14.85
CA GLN A 191 0.98 1.59 14.27
C GLN A 191 0.50 0.13 14.19
N TYR A 192 1.38 -0.80 13.80
CA TYR A 192 1.07 -2.22 13.80
C TYR A 192 0.76 -2.74 15.21
N THR A 193 1.61 -2.41 16.20
CA THR A 193 1.36 -2.81 17.60
C THR A 193 0.09 -2.19 18.16
N ALA A 194 -0.27 -0.97 17.76
CA ALA A 194 -1.54 -0.37 18.15
C ALA A 194 -2.74 -1.10 17.50
N SER A 195 -2.63 -1.52 16.24
CA SER A 195 -3.68 -2.29 15.57
C SER A 195 -3.87 -3.70 16.13
N LEU A 196 -2.81 -4.29 16.71
CA LEU A 196 -2.90 -5.56 17.45
C LEU A 196 -3.56 -5.39 18.83
N GLY A 197 -3.34 -4.24 19.48
CA GLY A 197 -3.91 -3.93 20.80
C GLY A 197 -5.43 -3.83 20.83
N ASP A 198 -6.06 -3.52 19.70
CA ASP A 198 -7.53 -3.52 19.56
C ASP A 198 -8.13 -4.92 19.35
N THR A 199 -7.30 -5.95 19.10
CA THR A 199 -7.77 -7.30 18.77
C THR A 199 -7.40 -8.39 19.77
N GLN A 200 -6.43 -8.21 20.67
CA GLN A 200 -6.11 -9.23 21.68
C GLN A 200 -5.74 -8.65 23.06
N LEU A 201 -6.54 -9.02 24.06
CA LEU A 201 -6.24 -8.86 25.49
C LEU A 201 -5.02 -9.69 25.88
N LEU A 202 -4.13 -9.04 26.65
CA LEU A 202 -3.19 -9.59 27.63
C LEU A 202 -2.03 -10.50 27.16
N GLU A 203 -0.83 -10.14 27.63
CA GLU A 203 0.34 -11.01 27.82
C GLU A 203 1.08 -11.55 26.58
N ARG A 204 1.56 -10.66 25.71
CA ARG A 204 2.82 -10.96 25.03
C ARG A 204 3.68 -9.72 24.95
N ALA A 205 4.87 -9.80 25.56
CA ALA A 205 5.90 -8.78 25.49
C ALA A 205 6.01 -8.28 24.03
N ALA A 206 6.00 -6.96 23.84
CA ALA A 206 6.14 -6.35 22.52
C ALA A 206 7.28 -7.06 21.78
N PRO A 207 7.02 -7.75 20.65
CA PRO A 207 8.02 -8.62 20.02
C PRO A 207 9.27 -7.80 19.77
N GLU A 208 10.45 -8.31 20.11
CA GLU A 208 11.70 -7.60 19.90
C GLU A 208 11.75 -7.03 18.47
N ARG A 209 12.33 -5.83 18.32
CA ARG A 209 12.35 -5.11 17.03
C ARG A 209 12.76 -6.03 15.87
N ARG A 210 13.74 -6.91 16.08
CA ARG A 210 14.21 -7.87 15.08
C ARG A 210 13.19 -8.96 14.79
N SER A 211 12.56 -9.53 15.80
CA SER A 211 11.55 -10.59 15.64
C SER A 211 10.31 -10.13 14.87
N LEU A 212 9.98 -8.84 14.90
CA LEU A 212 8.77 -8.32 14.27
C LEU A 212 8.90 -8.19 12.74
N TRP A 213 10.09 -7.91 12.22
CA TRP A 213 10.36 -7.86 10.76
C TRP A 213 10.43 -9.24 10.10
N TRP A 214 10.54 -10.29 10.91
CA TRP A 214 10.62 -11.69 10.48
C TRP A 214 9.31 -12.42 10.77
N SER A 215 8.28 -11.69 11.18
CA SER A 215 6.95 -12.22 11.44
C SER A 215 6.10 -12.11 10.18
N ASP A 216 5.65 -13.25 9.65
CA ASP A 216 4.74 -13.33 8.51
C ASP A 216 3.52 -12.42 8.68
N ALA A 217 2.99 -12.30 9.91
CA ALA A 217 1.85 -11.45 10.23
C ALA A 217 2.12 -9.94 10.07
N PHE A 218 3.35 -9.48 10.26
CA PHE A 218 3.73 -8.08 10.06
C PHE A 218 4.03 -7.81 8.59
N GLU A 219 4.67 -8.76 7.91
CA GLU A 219 4.90 -8.70 6.47
C GLU A 219 3.59 -8.61 5.69
N VAL A 220 2.62 -9.49 5.97
CA VAL A 220 1.28 -9.45 5.36
C VAL A 220 0.60 -8.12 5.65
N TRP A 221 0.63 -7.65 6.90
CA TRP A 221 0.03 -6.36 7.27
C TRP A 221 0.67 -5.18 6.52
N LEU A 222 2.00 -5.20 6.36
CA LEU A 222 2.72 -4.14 5.66
C LEU A 222 2.46 -4.20 4.15
N LEU A 223 2.40 -5.38 3.56
CA LEU A 223 2.07 -5.60 2.14
C LEU A 223 0.64 -5.16 1.82
N GLU A 224 -0.33 -5.50 2.68
CA GLU A 224 -1.72 -5.04 2.55
C GLU A 224 -1.82 -3.52 2.63
N ARG A 225 -1.13 -2.90 3.59
CA ARG A 225 -1.10 -1.45 3.77
C ARG A 225 -0.34 -0.72 2.66
N ALA A 226 0.65 -1.37 2.06
CA ALA A 226 1.37 -0.89 0.89
C ALA A 226 0.66 -1.22 -0.43
N CYS A 227 -0.54 -1.82 -0.40
CA CYS A 227 -1.32 -2.20 -1.59
C CYS A 227 -0.50 -3.05 -2.59
N GLY A 228 0.42 -3.90 -2.11
CA GLY A 228 1.29 -4.73 -2.97
C GLY A 228 2.41 -3.97 -3.69
N ALA A 229 2.70 -2.72 -3.32
CA ALA A 229 3.80 -1.95 -3.89
C ALA A 229 5.19 -2.41 -3.42
N LEU A 230 5.26 -3.22 -2.35
CA LEU A 230 6.50 -3.79 -1.82
C LEU A 230 6.68 -5.21 -2.34
N THR A 231 7.89 -5.51 -2.79
CA THR A 231 8.33 -6.86 -3.17
C THR A 231 9.00 -7.59 -2.00
N GLY A 232 9.22 -8.90 -2.11
CA GLY A 232 9.97 -9.66 -1.10
C GLY A 232 11.39 -9.12 -0.88
N ASP A 233 12.03 -8.64 -1.95
CA ASP A 233 13.36 -8.00 -1.88
C ASP A 233 13.31 -6.70 -1.06
N ASP A 234 12.23 -5.92 -1.19
CA ASP A 234 12.02 -4.71 -0.40
C ASP A 234 11.83 -5.07 1.09
N MET A 235 11.12 -6.16 1.39
CA MET A 235 10.94 -6.63 2.77
C MET A 235 12.28 -7.00 3.43
N HIS A 236 13.17 -7.67 2.70
CA HIS A 236 14.53 -7.97 3.16
C HIS A 236 15.39 -6.72 3.33
N ALA A 237 15.27 -5.74 2.44
CA ALA A 237 15.98 -4.46 2.58
C ALA A 237 15.50 -3.68 3.83
N LEU A 238 14.19 -3.68 4.11
CA LEU A 238 13.61 -3.02 5.27
C LEU A 238 14.04 -3.69 6.59
N SER A 239 14.14 -5.02 6.61
CA SER A 239 14.63 -5.76 7.78
C SER A 239 16.12 -5.47 8.07
N PHE A 240 16.93 -5.31 7.03
CA PHE A 240 18.33 -4.88 7.15
C PHE A 240 18.44 -3.47 7.74
N ILE A 241 17.67 -2.51 7.21
CA ILE A 241 17.66 -1.12 7.71
C ILE A 241 17.22 -1.06 9.19
N ALA A 242 16.23 -1.87 9.57
CA ALA A 242 15.80 -1.97 10.96
C ALA A 242 16.88 -2.56 11.88
N SER A 243 17.75 -3.43 11.36
CA SER A 243 18.84 -4.07 12.10
C SER A 243 20.04 -3.15 12.30
N VAL A 244 20.35 -2.32 11.30
CA VAL A 244 21.45 -1.33 11.28
C VAL A 244 21.35 -0.32 12.43
N LYS A 245 20.14 0.11 12.80
CA LYS A 245 19.92 1.08 13.89
C LYS A 245 20.30 0.53 15.28
N ASN A 246 20.30 -0.79 15.46
CA ASN A 246 20.56 -1.41 16.77
C ASN A 246 22.05 -1.70 17.03
N GLY A 247 22.96 -1.35 16.11
CA GLY A 247 24.40 -1.43 16.34
C GLY A 247 24.95 -2.83 16.66
N ALA A 248 24.27 -3.92 16.31
CA ALA A 248 24.89 -5.24 16.42
C ALA A 248 25.47 -5.65 15.06
N PRO A 249 26.70 -6.22 15.04
CA PRO A 249 27.24 -6.82 13.84
C PRO A 249 26.33 -7.94 13.37
N LEU A 250 26.13 -8.02 12.06
CA LEU A 250 25.61 -9.21 11.40
C LEU A 250 26.64 -10.31 11.66
N SER A 251 26.29 -11.30 12.48
CA SER A 251 27.07 -12.53 12.53
C SER A 251 26.87 -13.27 11.21
N ASP A 252 27.99 -13.65 10.60
CA ASP A 252 28.10 -14.47 9.39
C ASP A 252 27.31 -15.79 9.47
#